data_AF-G4YUR4-F1
#
_entry.id   AF-G4YUR4-F1
#
_cell.length_a   1.000
_cell.length_b   1.000
_cell.length_c   1.000
_cell.angle_alpha   90.00
_cell.angle_beta   90.00
_cell.angle_gamma   90.00
#
_symmetry.space_group_name_H-M   'P 1'
#
loop_
_entity.id
_entity.type
_entity.pdbx_description
1 polymer ?
#
loop_
_entity_poly.entity_id
_entity_poly.type
_entity_poly.pdbx_seq_one_letter_code
_entity_poly.pdbx_strand_id
1 'polypeptide(L)'
;DIVPAASGSQEEFTMGRPHVGSAEGDADLPIQAAHWLESFAGTAVDVARNGQCAFLALYATMSNHARPCLTSTAADTRQASEIKKGVYTLMMANLRYDVELGLLDPLLEAHRAFPNQPLHVNRDAATASLFAHYAQERTRATNVQVPKSFWAGPHELRAMAQYLREPLLVLRMNKSGDAQLQRYMYKDFRLKNGDDHETGYCEALTDRQARDYLFECWSLHVLPRFLILREDKHHFNGVAHGE
;
A
#
# COMPACT_ATOMS: atom_id res chain seq x y z
N ASP A 1 -15.62 -35.67 -35.18
CA ASP A 1 -15.09 -34.39 -34.66
C ASP A 1 -15.26 -34.30 -33.17
N ILE A 2 -14.17 -34.57 -32.46
CA ILE A 2 -14.08 -34.66 -31.00
C ILE A 2 -13.42 -33.37 -30.53
N VAL A 3 -14.16 -32.54 -29.79
CA VAL A 3 -13.63 -31.37 -29.10
C VAL A 3 -12.87 -31.86 -27.88
N PRO A 4 -11.57 -31.55 -27.70
CA PRO A 4 -10.85 -31.96 -26.50
C PRO A 4 -11.29 -31.11 -25.29
N ALA A 5 -11.36 -31.79 -24.15
CA ALA A 5 -11.76 -31.24 -22.86
C ALA A 5 -10.82 -30.10 -22.41
N ALA A 6 -11.41 -29.06 -21.82
CA ALA A 6 -10.68 -28.00 -21.15
C ALA A 6 -9.86 -28.60 -19.99
N SER A 7 -8.53 -28.45 -20.08
CA SER A 7 -7.62 -28.80 -19.00
C SER A 7 -7.87 -27.87 -17.82
N GLY A 8 -8.38 -28.44 -16.73
CA GLY A 8 -8.44 -27.76 -15.44
C GLY A 8 -7.03 -27.41 -14.97
N SER A 9 -6.75 -26.12 -14.84
CA SER A 9 -5.67 -25.62 -14.00
C SER A 9 -6.31 -24.81 -12.88
N GLN A 10 -6.55 -25.50 -11.76
CA GLN A 10 -6.57 -24.84 -10.46
C GLN A 10 -5.12 -24.50 -10.14
N GLU A 11 -4.63 -23.36 -10.61
CA GLU A 11 -3.47 -22.74 -9.99
C GLU A 11 -3.96 -22.02 -8.74
N GLU A 12 -3.70 -22.66 -7.60
CA GLU A 12 -3.74 -22.06 -6.28
C GLU A 12 -2.87 -20.80 -6.30
N PHE A 13 -3.51 -19.63 -6.32
CA PHE A 13 -2.83 -18.34 -6.25
C PHE A 13 -2.19 -18.19 -4.87
N THR A 14 -0.98 -18.73 -4.75
CA THR A 14 -0.09 -18.47 -3.63
C THR A 14 0.56 -17.13 -3.93
N MET A 15 0.36 -16.11 -3.07
CA MET A 15 1.11 -14.86 -3.21
C MET A 15 2.60 -15.19 -3.35
N GLY A 16 3.16 -14.86 -4.51
CA GLY A 16 4.56 -15.11 -4.83
C GLY A 16 5.45 -14.47 -3.76
N ARG A 17 6.56 -15.15 -3.46
CA ARG A 17 7.62 -14.57 -2.62
C ARG A 17 8.03 -13.21 -3.20
N PRO A 18 8.38 -12.22 -2.36
CA PRO A 18 8.95 -10.96 -2.83
C PRO A 18 10.09 -11.26 -3.82
N HIS A 19 9.94 -10.80 -5.07
CA HIS A 19 10.98 -10.95 -6.08
C HIS A 19 12.18 -10.11 -5.68
N VAL A 20 13.30 -10.77 -5.38
CA VAL A 20 14.59 -10.12 -5.21
C VAL A 20 15.14 -9.97 -6.63
N GLY A 21 15.33 -8.74 -7.10
CA GLY A 21 15.74 -8.38 -8.47
C GLY A 21 17.16 -8.82 -8.82
N SER A 22 17.43 -10.13 -8.74
CA SER A 22 18.70 -10.75 -9.05
C SER A 22 18.51 -12.03 -9.87
N ALA A 23 17.36 -12.22 -10.53
CA ALA A 23 17.16 -13.37 -11.41
C ALA A 23 17.89 -13.17 -12.74
N GLU A 24 18.38 -14.25 -13.34
CA GLU A 24 18.97 -14.21 -14.69
C GLU A 24 17.94 -13.66 -15.69
N GLY A 25 18.19 -12.43 -16.17
CA GLY A 25 17.26 -11.63 -16.98
C GLY A 25 17.05 -10.20 -16.45
N ASP A 26 17.32 -9.95 -15.17
CA ASP A 26 17.19 -8.63 -14.49
C ASP A 26 18.39 -7.70 -14.74
N ALA A 27 18.98 -7.71 -15.94
CA ALA A 27 20.14 -6.87 -16.28
C ALA A 27 19.77 -5.38 -16.52
N ASP A 28 18.87 -4.83 -15.73
CA ASP A 28 18.65 -3.39 -15.58
C ASP A 28 19.25 -2.98 -14.22
N LEU A 29 20.25 -2.09 -14.23
CA LEU A 29 20.92 -1.63 -13.00
C LEU A 29 19.89 -1.02 -12.04
N PRO A 30 20.06 -1.18 -10.71
CA PRO A 30 19.11 -0.65 -9.74
C PRO A 30 18.90 0.86 -9.94
N ILE A 31 17.66 1.28 -10.14
CA ILE A 31 17.33 2.70 -10.37
C ILE A 31 17.18 3.41 -9.03
N GLN A 32 17.92 4.50 -8.86
CA GLN A 32 17.87 5.33 -7.66
C GLN A 32 16.51 6.04 -7.54
N ALA A 33 15.94 6.09 -6.33
CA ALA A 33 14.66 6.77 -6.07
C ALA A 33 14.62 8.20 -6.62
N ALA A 34 15.74 8.91 -6.53
CA ALA A 34 15.89 10.28 -7.00
C ALA A 34 15.61 10.41 -8.51
N HIS A 35 16.05 9.45 -9.34
CA HIS A 35 15.84 9.51 -10.80
C HIS A 35 14.36 9.39 -11.16
N TRP A 36 13.62 8.55 -10.44
CA TRP A 36 12.17 8.42 -10.62
C TRP A 36 11.45 9.72 -10.28
N LEU A 37 11.83 10.36 -9.17
CA LEU A 37 11.19 11.58 -8.70
C LEU A 37 11.53 12.80 -9.58
N GLU A 38 12.77 12.92 -10.04
CA GLU A 38 13.23 14.04 -10.87
C GLU A 38 12.40 14.20 -12.14
N SER A 39 11.98 13.08 -12.75
CA SER A 39 11.12 13.07 -13.95
C SER A 39 9.77 13.76 -13.74
N PHE A 40 9.33 13.93 -12.49
CA PHE A 40 8.06 14.56 -12.11
C PHE A 40 8.27 15.76 -11.16
N ALA A 41 9.46 16.35 -11.14
CA ALA A 41 9.84 17.40 -10.19
C ALA A 41 9.52 17.04 -8.73
N GLY A 42 9.62 15.75 -8.39
CA GLY A 42 9.22 15.18 -7.12
C GLY A 42 10.24 15.46 -6.02
N THR A 43 9.77 15.95 -4.87
CA THR A 43 10.56 16.18 -3.67
C THR A 43 9.97 15.43 -2.49
N ALA A 44 10.81 14.70 -1.76
CA ALA A 44 10.39 13.96 -0.58
C ALA A 44 9.98 14.92 0.56
N VAL A 45 8.83 14.65 1.18
CA VAL A 45 8.32 15.35 2.36
C VAL A 45 8.48 14.45 3.58
N ASP A 46 9.25 14.90 4.57
CA ASP A 46 9.37 14.20 5.86
C ASP A 46 8.15 14.41 6.74
N VAL A 47 7.83 13.37 7.52
CA VAL A 47 6.64 13.32 8.38
C VAL A 47 7.01 12.73 9.74
N ALA A 48 6.12 12.90 10.72
CA ALA A 48 6.38 12.44 12.08
C ALA A 48 6.65 10.92 12.17
N ARG A 49 7.62 10.54 13.02
CA ARG A 49 8.04 9.15 13.28
C ARG A 49 7.25 8.51 14.42
N ASN A 50 5.92 8.61 14.37
CA ASN A 50 5.04 8.13 15.44
C ASN A 50 4.28 6.84 15.08
N GLY A 51 4.69 6.16 14.00
CA GLY A 51 4.02 4.99 13.47
C GLY A 51 2.79 5.28 12.59
N GLN A 52 2.43 6.54 12.40
CA GLN A 52 1.35 6.99 11.50
C GLN A 52 1.91 7.56 10.17
N CYS A 53 3.19 7.32 9.88
CA CYS A 53 3.91 7.95 8.77
C CYS A 53 3.27 7.69 7.40
N ALA A 54 2.66 6.53 7.15
CA ALA A 54 2.00 6.26 5.88
C ALA A 54 0.80 7.19 5.62
N PHE A 55 -0.05 7.42 6.63
CA PHE A 55 -1.21 8.33 6.50
C PHE A 55 -0.77 9.80 6.41
N LEU A 56 0.27 10.18 7.15
CA LEU A 56 0.84 11.52 7.06
C LEU A 56 1.51 11.77 5.70
N ALA A 57 2.23 10.78 5.18
CA ALA A 57 2.87 10.82 3.86
C ALA A 57 1.82 10.89 2.74
N LEU A 58 0.74 10.12 2.87
CA LEU A 58 -0.40 10.19 1.95
C LEU A 58 -1.01 11.58 1.95
N TYR A 59 -1.31 12.14 3.12
CA TYR A 59 -1.83 13.52 3.22
C TYR A 59 -0.88 14.54 2.59
N ALA A 60 0.41 14.48 2.91
CA ALA A 60 1.41 15.40 2.33
C ALA A 60 1.48 15.31 0.80
N THR A 61 1.32 14.10 0.26
CA THR A 61 1.28 13.86 -1.20
C THR A 61 0.00 14.42 -1.81
N MET A 62 -1.15 14.16 -1.18
CA MET A 62 -2.46 14.64 -1.66
C MET A 62 -2.59 16.16 -1.65
N SER A 63 -2.00 16.83 -0.65
CA SER A 63 -2.03 18.28 -0.53
C SER A 63 -0.94 18.99 -1.33
N ASN A 64 -0.10 18.23 -2.05
CA ASN A 64 1.12 18.71 -2.69
C ASN A 64 1.95 19.60 -1.73
N HIS A 65 2.25 19.08 -0.54
CA HIS A 65 2.74 19.90 0.57
C HIS A 65 4.05 20.60 0.22
N ALA A 66 4.03 21.93 0.17
CA ALA A 66 5.13 22.73 -0.37
C ALA A 66 6.43 22.71 0.46
N ARG A 67 6.39 22.23 1.72
CA ARG A 67 7.57 22.24 2.60
C ARG A 67 8.25 20.87 2.65
N PRO A 68 9.57 20.81 2.84
CA PRO A 68 10.29 19.53 2.99
C PRO A 68 9.86 18.68 4.19
N CYS A 69 9.12 19.27 5.13
CA CYS A 69 8.62 18.58 6.30
C CYS A 69 7.18 19.00 6.60
N LEU A 70 6.33 18.01 6.86
CA LEU A 70 4.99 18.21 7.36
C LEU A 70 5.05 18.48 8.86
N THR A 71 4.85 19.74 9.25
CA THR A 71 4.69 20.12 10.64
C THR A 71 3.35 19.61 11.13
N SER A 72 3.30 18.78 12.19
CA SER A 72 2.05 18.23 12.75
C SER A 72 1.19 19.29 13.45
N THR A 73 0.73 20.31 12.72
CA THR A 73 -0.22 21.29 13.25
C THR A 73 -1.55 20.61 13.57
N ALA A 74 -2.41 21.29 14.34
CA ALA A 74 -3.75 20.77 14.61
C ALA A 74 -4.58 20.59 13.32
N ALA A 75 -4.38 21.46 12.32
CA ALA A 75 -5.05 21.36 11.03
C ALA A 75 -4.57 20.16 10.22
N ASP A 76 -3.25 19.97 10.12
CA ASP A 76 -2.64 18.84 9.41
C ASP A 76 -3.00 17.51 10.06
N THR A 77 -2.96 17.45 11.39
CA THR A 77 -3.39 16.28 12.16
C THR A 77 -4.84 15.92 11.85
N ARG A 78 -5.73 16.92 11.83
CA ARG A 78 -7.15 16.70 11.54
C ARG A 78 -7.35 16.18 10.13
N GLN A 79 -6.75 16.81 9.12
CA GLN A 79 -6.93 16.35 7.73
C GLN A 79 -6.34 14.96 7.48
N ALA A 80 -5.12 14.69 7.97
CA ALA A 80 -4.54 13.36 7.87
C ALA A 80 -5.36 12.30 8.63
N SER A 81 -5.97 12.66 9.76
CA SER A 81 -6.86 11.76 10.51
C SER A 81 -8.17 11.48 9.78
N GLU A 82 -8.73 12.44 9.02
CA GLU A 82 -9.91 12.19 8.18
C GLU A 82 -9.58 11.27 7.00
N ILE A 83 -8.41 11.42 6.36
CA ILE A 83 -7.93 10.47 5.34
C ILE A 83 -7.79 9.07 5.95
N LYS A 84 -7.09 8.95 7.08
CA LYS A 84 -6.94 7.68 7.81
C LYS A 84 -8.30 7.04 8.11
N LYS A 85 -9.27 7.83 8.59
CA LYS A 85 -10.63 7.37 8.88
C LYS A 85 -11.33 6.83 7.63
N GLY A 86 -11.19 7.49 6.48
CA GLY A 86 -11.72 7.03 5.21
C GLY A 86 -11.13 5.68 4.79
N VAL A 87 -9.81 5.56 4.85
CA VAL A 87 -9.08 4.32 4.53
C VAL A 87 -9.52 3.16 5.43
N TYR A 88 -9.52 3.34 6.76
CA TYR A 88 -9.98 2.26 7.65
C TYR A 88 -11.47 1.95 7.49
N THR A 89 -12.30 2.92 7.10
CA THR A 89 -13.72 2.63 6.79
C THR A 89 -13.84 1.70 5.58
N LEU A 90 -13.04 1.90 4.53
CA LEU A 90 -12.97 0.98 3.39
C LEU A 90 -12.43 -0.40 3.81
N MET A 91 -11.34 -0.44 4.58
CA MET A 91 -10.80 -1.72 5.07
C MET A 91 -11.83 -2.51 5.87
N MET A 92 -12.59 -1.85 6.74
CA MET A 92 -13.66 -2.50 7.51
C MET A 92 -14.80 -2.99 6.62
N ALA A 93 -15.18 -2.22 5.58
CA ALA A 93 -16.21 -2.61 4.63
C ALA A 93 -15.79 -3.81 3.77
N ASN A 94 -14.52 -3.86 3.36
CA ASN A 94 -13.99 -4.92 2.49
C ASN A 94 -13.56 -6.17 3.27
N LEU A 95 -13.32 -6.07 4.58
CA LEU A 95 -12.64 -7.11 5.37
C LEU A 95 -13.21 -8.52 5.15
N ARG A 96 -14.54 -8.67 5.18
CA ARG A 96 -15.17 -9.98 4.94
C ARG A 96 -14.82 -10.55 3.57
N TYR A 97 -14.91 -9.74 2.53
CA TYR A 97 -14.68 -10.15 1.15
C TYR A 97 -13.19 -10.35 0.87
N ASP A 98 -12.32 -9.52 1.45
CA ASP A 98 -10.86 -9.71 1.37
C ASP A 98 -10.43 -11.06 1.97
N VAL A 99 -11.07 -11.49 3.06
CA VAL A 99 -10.85 -12.81 3.66
C VAL A 99 -11.39 -13.92 2.76
N GLU A 100 -12.58 -13.74 2.16
CA GLU A 100 -13.18 -14.72 1.24
C GLU A 100 -12.34 -14.91 -0.03
N LEU A 101 -11.83 -13.82 -0.59
CA LEU A 101 -10.99 -13.77 -1.78
C LEU A 101 -9.53 -14.21 -1.52
N GLY A 102 -9.14 -14.43 -0.26
CA GLY A 102 -7.78 -14.80 0.11
C GLY A 102 -6.76 -13.65 -0.02
N LEU A 103 -7.23 -12.41 -0.15
CA LEU A 103 -6.40 -11.21 -0.18
C LEU A 103 -5.86 -10.83 1.21
N LEU A 104 -6.51 -11.33 2.26
CA LEU A 104 -6.09 -11.17 3.65
C LEU A 104 -6.27 -12.52 4.39
N ASP A 105 -5.19 -13.01 5.00
CA ASP A 105 -5.28 -14.10 5.96
C ASP A 105 -5.51 -13.51 7.36
N PRO A 106 -6.71 -13.68 7.95
CA PRO A 106 -7.03 -13.03 9.21
C PRO A 106 -6.24 -13.60 10.38
N LEU A 107 -5.78 -14.86 10.32
CA LEU A 107 -5.00 -15.47 11.39
C LEU A 107 -3.59 -14.87 11.43
N LEU A 108 -2.93 -14.80 10.27
CA LEU A 108 -1.59 -14.21 10.16
C LEU A 108 -1.62 -12.72 10.51
N GLU A 109 -2.60 -11.99 10.00
CA GLU A 109 -2.70 -10.55 10.21
C GLU A 109 -3.05 -10.20 11.66
N ALA A 110 -3.95 -10.96 12.30
CA ALA A 110 -4.25 -10.77 13.72
C ALA A 110 -3.04 -11.09 14.61
N HIS A 111 -2.31 -12.16 14.30
CA HIS A 111 -1.10 -12.51 15.04
C HIS A 111 0.01 -11.46 14.86
N ARG A 112 0.16 -10.91 13.65
CA ARG A 112 1.09 -9.80 13.37
C ARG A 112 0.75 -8.56 14.21
N ALA A 113 -0.52 -8.18 14.27
CA ALA A 113 -0.97 -7.01 15.02
C ALA A 113 -0.83 -7.21 16.53
N PHE A 114 -1.16 -8.40 17.03
CA PHE A 114 -1.19 -8.74 18.45
C PHE A 114 -0.30 -9.96 18.78
N PRO A 115 1.03 -9.85 18.66
CA PRO A 115 1.94 -11.00 18.76
C PRO A 115 1.95 -11.66 20.15
N ASN A 116 1.56 -10.92 21.18
CA ASN A 116 1.52 -11.39 22.57
C ASN A 116 0.16 -11.97 22.98
N GLN A 117 -0.85 -11.94 22.09
CA GLN A 117 -2.15 -12.54 22.37
C GLN A 117 -2.17 -14.02 21.96
N PRO A 118 -2.98 -14.86 22.62
CA PRO A 118 -3.19 -16.23 22.19
C PRO A 118 -3.63 -16.28 20.72
N LEU A 119 -3.13 -17.28 19.99
CA LEU A 119 -3.55 -17.50 18.61
C LEU A 119 -5.06 -17.73 18.55
N HIS A 120 -5.70 -17.10 17.57
CA HIS A 120 -7.11 -17.32 17.32
C HIS A 120 -7.35 -18.75 16.85
N VAL A 121 -8.41 -19.36 17.36
CA VAL A 121 -8.77 -20.76 17.06
C VAL A 121 -9.36 -20.94 15.65
N ASN A 122 -9.90 -19.88 15.05
CA ASN A 122 -10.49 -19.93 13.71
C ASN A 122 -10.47 -18.55 13.02
N ARG A 123 -10.76 -18.56 11.71
CA ARG A 123 -10.77 -17.37 10.85
C ARG A 123 -11.81 -16.34 11.27
N ASP A 124 -12.99 -16.74 11.73
CA ASP A 124 -14.07 -15.82 12.09
C ASP A 124 -13.70 -14.99 13.33
N ALA A 125 -13.15 -15.64 14.36
CA ALA A 125 -12.67 -14.97 15.57
C ALA A 125 -11.53 -14.00 15.26
N ALA A 126 -10.59 -14.39 14.38
CA ALA A 126 -9.51 -13.53 13.94
C ALA A 126 -10.01 -12.33 13.11
N THR A 127 -10.99 -12.56 12.23
CA THR A 127 -11.62 -11.51 11.42
C THR A 127 -12.36 -10.50 12.31
N ALA A 128 -13.09 -10.96 13.33
CA ALA A 128 -13.76 -10.08 14.29
C ALA A 128 -12.76 -9.26 15.11
N SER A 129 -11.63 -9.87 15.53
CA SER A 129 -10.53 -9.18 16.22
C SER A 129 -9.91 -8.08 15.35
N LEU A 130 -9.64 -8.37 14.07
CA LEU A 130 -9.16 -7.37 13.11
C LEU A 130 -10.16 -6.25 12.87
N PHE A 131 -11.46 -6.57 12.75
CA PHE A 131 -12.50 -5.55 12.62
C PHE A 131 -12.51 -4.59 13.81
N ALA A 132 -12.41 -5.12 15.03
CA ALA A 132 -12.33 -4.31 16.25
C ALA A 132 -11.05 -3.47 16.29
N HIS A 133 -9.91 -4.02 15.86
CA HIS A 133 -8.66 -3.29 15.71
C HIS A 133 -8.78 -2.12 14.73
N TYR A 134 -9.31 -2.37 13.53
CA TYR A 134 -9.52 -1.33 12.52
C TYR A 134 -10.51 -0.27 12.99
N ALA A 135 -11.55 -0.65 13.72
CA ALA A 135 -12.48 0.31 14.32
C ALA A 135 -11.77 1.24 15.32
N GLN A 136 -10.81 0.74 16.09
CA GLN A 136 -9.98 1.53 16.99
C GLN A 136 -8.98 2.42 16.23
N GLU A 137 -8.30 1.89 15.21
CA GLU A 137 -7.35 2.69 14.43
C GLU A 137 -8.05 3.80 13.65
N ARG A 138 -9.27 3.55 13.15
CA ARG A 138 -10.12 4.54 12.48
C ARG A 138 -10.36 5.80 13.32
N THR A 139 -10.45 5.68 14.64
CA THR A 139 -10.70 6.82 15.55
C THR A 139 -9.43 7.42 16.13
N ARG A 140 -8.30 6.72 16.04
CA ARG A 140 -7.01 7.18 16.56
C ARG A 140 -6.41 8.25 15.65
N ALA A 141 -6.22 9.45 16.20
CA ALA A 141 -5.61 10.56 15.50
C ALA A 141 -4.16 10.27 15.05
N THR A 142 -3.75 10.85 13.92
CA THR A 142 -2.44 10.62 13.29
C THR A 142 -1.25 11.22 14.04
N ASN A 143 -1.47 12.08 15.03
CA ASN A 143 -0.42 12.59 15.91
C ASN A 143 -0.12 11.64 17.10
N VAL A 144 -0.93 10.60 17.31
CA VAL A 144 -0.75 9.65 18.42
C VAL A 144 0.27 8.57 18.04
N GLN A 145 1.23 8.32 18.93
CA GLN A 145 2.22 7.25 18.80
C GLN A 145 1.55 5.87 18.79
N VAL A 146 1.97 4.99 17.88
CA VAL A 146 1.52 3.60 17.82
C VAL A 146 2.69 2.60 17.80
N PRO A 147 2.48 1.38 18.33
CA PRO A 147 3.49 0.33 18.29
C PRO A 147 3.77 -0.13 16.86
N LYS A 148 4.97 -0.72 16.66
CA LYS A 148 5.42 -1.21 15.35
C LYS A 148 4.46 -2.23 14.71
N SER A 149 3.80 -3.05 15.52
CA SER A 149 2.83 -4.03 15.02
C SER A 149 1.61 -3.37 14.36
N PHE A 150 1.32 -2.09 14.62
CA PHE A 150 0.21 -1.35 14.01
C PHE A 150 0.66 -0.40 12.89
N TRP A 151 1.93 -0.46 12.48
CA TRP A 151 2.38 0.35 11.34
C TRP A 151 1.68 -0.14 10.07
N ALA A 152 1.34 0.82 9.22
CA ALA A 152 0.68 0.54 7.95
C ALA A 152 1.54 -0.38 7.08
N GLY A 153 0.89 -1.35 6.44
CA GLY A 153 1.50 -2.31 5.52
C GLY A 153 0.73 -2.39 4.21
N PRO A 154 0.88 -3.52 3.48
CA PRO A 154 0.23 -3.70 2.19
C PRO A 154 -1.30 -3.57 2.22
N HIS A 155 -1.95 -3.96 3.33
CA HIS A 155 -3.41 -3.88 3.45
C HIS A 155 -3.92 -2.45 3.59
N GLU A 156 -3.22 -1.59 4.32
CA GLU A 156 -3.52 -0.16 4.35
C GLU A 156 -3.21 0.48 3.00
N LEU A 157 -2.07 0.18 2.36
CA LEU A 157 -1.66 0.80 1.10
C LEU A 157 -2.60 0.47 -0.07
N ARG A 158 -3.11 -0.77 -0.17
CA ARG A 158 -4.11 -1.12 -1.19
C ARG A 158 -5.46 -0.42 -0.94
N ALA A 159 -5.84 -0.25 0.32
CA ALA A 159 -7.03 0.52 0.68
C ALA A 159 -6.85 2.03 0.43
N MET A 160 -5.63 2.56 0.58
CA MET A 160 -5.29 3.92 0.18
C MET A 160 -5.47 4.14 -1.33
N ALA A 161 -5.00 3.20 -2.18
CA ALA A 161 -5.22 3.29 -3.62
C ALA A 161 -6.72 3.30 -3.97
N GLN A 162 -7.53 2.43 -3.34
CA GLN A 162 -8.98 2.44 -3.53
C GLN A 162 -9.63 3.74 -3.01
N TYR A 163 -9.17 4.27 -1.88
CA TYR A 163 -9.65 5.54 -1.33
C TYR A 163 -9.40 6.71 -2.28
N LEU A 164 -8.19 6.77 -2.85
CA LEU A 164 -7.78 7.83 -3.77
C LEU A 164 -8.49 7.76 -5.12
N ARG A 165 -8.95 6.57 -5.54
CA ARG A 165 -9.46 6.30 -6.89
C ARG A 165 -8.41 6.54 -8.00
N GLU A 166 -7.14 6.32 -7.66
CA GLU A 166 -5.98 6.44 -8.56
C GLU A 166 -4.86 5.46 -8.12
N PRO A 167 -3.94 5.09 -9.04
CA PRO A 167 -2.75 4.33 -8.68
C PRO A 167 -1.93 5.00 -7.58
N LEU A 168 -1.56 4.23 -6.55
CA LEU A 168 -0.59 4.65 -5.54
C LEU A 168 0.74 3.94 -5.78
N LEU A 169 1.77 4.72 -6.09
CA LEU A 169 3.12 4.25 -6.34
C LEU A 169 3.95 4.33 -5.06
N VAL A 170 4.55 3.23 -4.64
CA VAL A 170 5.43 3.17 -3.47
C VAL A 170 6.83 2.80 -3.92
N LEU A 171 7.75 3.77 -3.82
CA LEU A 171 9.17 3.58 -4.03
C LEU A 171 9.78 2.97 -2.76
N ARG A 172 10.06 1.67 -2.79
CA ARG A 172 10.74 0.96 -1.69
C ARG A 172 12.24 1.15 -1.84
N MET A 173 12.80 2.01 -1.00
CA MET A 173 14.18 2.43 -1.07
C MET A 173 15.04 1.73 -0.02
N ASN A 174 16.10 1.07 -0.48
CA ASN A 174 17.09 0.46 0.38
C ASN A 174 18.08 1.51 0.95
N LYS A 175 19.06 1.06 1.76
CA LYS A 175 20.08 1.97 2.34
C LYS A 175 20.99 2.64 1.32
N SER A 176 21.18 2.01 0.16
CA SER A 176 22.01 2.49 -0.95
C SER A 176 21.28 3.48 -1.86
N GLY A 177 19.97 3.70 -1.64
CA GLY A 177 19.14 4.59 -2.45
C GLY A 177 18.45 3.92 -3.63
N ASP A 178 18.71 2.62 -3.86
CA ASP A 178 18.05 1.87 -4.93
C ASP A 178 16.58 1.66 -4.58
N ALA A 179 15.71 1.87 -5.57
CA ALA A 179 14.27 1.83 -5.39
C ALA A 179 13.62 0.74 -6.22
N GLN A 180 12.83 -0.11 -5.56
CA GLN A 180 11.87 -0.98 -6.22
C GLN A 180 10.49 -0.33 -6.21
N LEU A 181 9.80 -0.35 -7.34
CA LEU A 181 8.47 0.24 -7.46
C LEU A 181 7.38 -0.79 -7.16
N GLN A 182 6.54 -0.49 -6.18
CA GLN A 182 5.27 -1.17 -5.97
C GLN A 182 4.12 -0.29 -6.44
N ARG A 183 3.20 -0.86 -7.20
CA ARG A 183 1.99 -0.20 -7.67
C ARG A 183 0.79 -0.79 -6.93
N TYR A 184 0.09 0.05 -6.20
CA TYR A 184 -1.17 -0.28 -5.54
C TYR A 184 -2.32 0.26 -6.38
N MET A 185 -3.30 -0.59 -6.62
CA MET A 185 -4.46 -0.35 -7.50
C MET A 185 -5.71 -0.92 -6.84
N TYR A 186 -6.84 -0.78 -7.53
CA TYR A 186 -8.10 -1.43 -7.16
C TYR A 186 -8.79 -1.95 -8.42
N LYS A 187 -9.59 -3.00 -8.27
CA LYS A 187 -10.43 -3.58 -9.33
C LYS A 187 -11.56 -4.40 -8.73
N ASP A 188 -12.52 -4.78 -9.57
CA ASP A 188 -13.53 -5.76 -9.23
C ASP A 188 -12.93 -7.18 -9.22
N PHE A 189 -13.23 -7.92 -8.15
CA PHE A 189 -12.96 -9.34 -8.02
C PHE A 189 -14.29 -10.10 -8.03
N ARG A 190 -14.34 -11.19 -8.79
CA ARG A 190 -15.51 -12.07 -8.83
C ARG A 190 -15.55 -12.95 -7.59
N LEU A 191 -16.59 -12.80 -6.79
CA LEU A 191 -16.87 -13.63 -5.61
C LEU A 191 -17.42 -15.00 -6.02
N LYS A 192 -17.39 -15.97 -5.09
CA LYS A 192 -17.90 -17.33 -5.32
C LYS A 192 -19.39 -17.38 -5.61
N ASN A 193 -20.14 -16.43 -5.06
CA ASN A 193 -21.58 -16.30 -5.28
C ASN A 193 -21.92 -15.67 -6.65
N GLY A 194 -20.92 -15.26 -7.43
CA GLY A 194 -21.09 -14.64 -8.74
C GLY A 194 -21.17 -13.11 -8.71
N ASP A 195 -21.17 -12.46 -7.55
CA ASP A 195 -21.15 -10.99 -7.45
C ASP A 195 -19.74 -10.44 -7.68
N ASP A 196 -19.65 -9.17 -8.08
CA ASP A 196 -18.39 -8.43 -8.15
C ASP A 196 -18.16 -7.64 -6.86
N HIS A 197 -16.92 -7.64 -6.37
CA HIS A 197 -16.49 -6.86 -5.22
C HIS A 197 -15.24 -6.06 -5.55
N GLU A 198 -15.34 -4.74 -5.48
CA GLU A 198 -14.21 -3.84 -5.68
C GLU A 198 -13.31 -3.78 -4.44
N THR A 199 -12.04 -4.14 -4.59
CA THR A 199 -11.05 -4.00 -3.52
C THR A 199 -9.65 -3.73 -4.07
N GLY A 200 -8.77 -3.26 -3.19
CA GLY A 200 -7.39 -2.92 -3.52
C GLY A 200 -6.51 -4.16 -3.69
N TYR A 201 -5.50 -4.05 -4.56
CA TYR A 201 -4.42 -5.04 -4.76
C TYR A 201 -3.06 -4.36 -4.96
N CYS A 202 -1.98 -5.14 -4.99
CA CYS A 202 -0.60 -4.67 -5.15
C CYS A 202 0.13 -5.49 -6.21
N GLU A 203 0.96 -4.82 -7.00
CA GLU A 203 1.91 -5.42 -7.94
C GLU A 203 3.31 -4.87 -7.64
N ALA A 204 4.30 -5.76 -7.51
CA ALA A 204 5.70 -5.36 -7.56
C ALA A 204 6.13 -5.29 -9.03
N LEU A 205 6.56 -4.11 -9.48
CA LEU A 205 7.00 -3.92 -10.86
C LEU A 205 8.50 -4.20 -10.95
N THR A 206 8.91 -4.87 -12.03
CA THR A 206 10.32 -4.90 -12.45
C THR A 206 10.77 -3.51 -12.86
N ASP A 207 12.08 -3.24 -12.85
CA ASP A 207 12.62 -1.92 -13.23
C ASP A 207 12.21 -1.51 -14.65
N ARG A 208 12.13 -2.49 -15.57
CA ARG A 208 11.59 -2.30 -16.93
C ARG A 208 10.12 -1.86 -16.91
N GLN A 209 9.26 -2.60 -16.22
CA GLN A 209 7.83 -2.27 -16.12
C GLN A 209 7.61 -0.91 -15.44
N ALA A 210 8.40 -0.61 -14.41
CA ALA A 210 8.39 0.67 -13.72
C ALA A 210 8.77 1.82 -14.66
N ARG A 211 9.85 1.65 -15.43
CA ARG A 211 10.28 2.63 -16.43
C ARG A 211 9.22 2.88 -17.48
N ASP A 212 8.68 1.82 -18.07
CA ASP A 212 7.72 1.91 -19.15
C ASP A 212 6.42 2.58 -18.64
N TYR A 213 5.93 2.19 -17.46
CA TYR A 213 4.76 2.82 -16.83
C TYR A 213 4.97 4.31 -16.52
N LEU A 214 6.12 4.68 -15.94
CA LEU A 214 6.41 6.08 -15.60
C LEU A 214 6.65 6.93 -16.85
N PHE A 215 7.24 6.36 -17.90
CA PHE A 215 7.35 7.01 -19.19
C PHE A 215 5.98 7.30 -19.80
N GLU A 216 5.04 6.35 -19.73
CA GLU A 216 3.65 6.58 -20.15
C GLU A 216 3.01 7.71 -19.34
N CYS A 217 3.10 7.70 -18.01
CA CYS A 217 2.60 8.80 -17.17
C CYS A 217 3.17 10.16 -17.59
N TRP A 218 4.49 10.23 -17.79
CA TRP A 218 5.17 11.46 -18.22
C TRP A 218 4.68 11.92 -19.60
N SER A 219 4.61 11.02 -20.58
CA SER A 219 4.17 11.33 -21.94
C SER A 219 2.71 11.83 -22.00
N LEU A 220 1.87 11.33 -21.09
CA LEU A 220 0.47 11.70 -20.94
C LEU A 220 0.26 12.88 -19.98
N HIS A 221 1.32 13.46 -19.43
CA HIS A 221 1.27 14.54 -18.44
C HIS A 221 0.41 14.19 -17.20
N VAL A 222 0.42 12.92 -16.82
CA VAL A 222 -0.24 12.41 -15.61
C VAL A 222 0.79 12.41 -14.48
N LEU A 223 0.50 13.14 -13.40
CA LEU A 223 1.33 13.13 -12.18
C LEU A 223 0.97 11.91 -11.30
N PRO A 224 1.85 10.92 -11.15
CA PRO A 224 1.58 9.76 -10.32
C PRO A 224 1.64 10.13 -8.83
N ARG A 225 0.84 9.47 -7.99
CA ARG A 225 0.97 9.63 -6.54
C ARG A 225 2.05 8.73 -5.98
N PHE A 226 3.15 9.33 -5.56
CA PHE A 226 4.27 8.62 -4.94
C PHE A 226 4.25 8.68 -3.42
N LEU A 227 4.59 7.56 -2.80
CA LEU A 227 5.14 7.51 -1.45
C LEU A 227 6.54 6.89 -1.53
N ILE A 228 7.41 7.24 -0.60
CA ILE A 228 8.73 6.61 -0.47
C ILE A 228 8.74 5.84 0.83
N LEU A 229 8.97 4.53 0.77
CA LEU A 229 9.21 3.69 1.93
C LEU A 229 10.72 3.49 2.09
N ARG A 230 11.30 4.08 3.14
CA ARG A 230 12.68 3.79 3.54
C ARG A 230 12.71 2.48 4.32
N GLU A 231 13.19 1.41 3.68
CA GLU A 231 13.08 0.05 4.23
C GLU A 231 13.85 -0.12 5.54
N ASP A 232 15.03 0.49 5.63
CA ASP A 232 15.88 0.43 6.81
C ASP A 232 15.25 1.06 8.06
N LYS A 233 14.39 2.06 7.85
CA LYS A 233 13.70 2.81 8.91
C LYS A 233 12.25 2.39 9.05
N HIS A 234 11.71 1.61 8.11
CA HIS A 234 10.28 1.37 7.93
C HIS A 234 9.47 2.68 8.07
N HIS A 235 9.92 3.72 7.38
CA HIS A 235 9.36 5.07 7.48
C HIS A 235 8.93 5.55 6.11
N PHE A 236 7.70 6.06 6.04
CA PHE A 236 7.16 6.65 4.82
C PHE A 236 7.48 8.14 4.75
N ASN A 237 7.83 8.60 3.56
CA ASN A 237 7.87 10.01 3.16
C ASN A 237 6.77 10.24 2.12
N GLY A 238 6.14 11.42 2.18
CA GLY A 238 5.28 11.89 1.09
C GLY A 238 6.11 12.40 -0.08
N VAL A 239 5.46 12.71 -1.20
CA VAL A 239 6.10 13.36 -2.35
C VAL A 239 5.27 14.56 -2.77
N ALA A 240 5.91 15.72 -2.84
CA ALA A 240 5.37 16.91 -3.48
C ALA A 240 5.97 17.04 -4.88
N HIS A 241 5.17 17.49 -5.84
CA HIS A 241 5.60 17.80 -7.20
C HIS A 241 5.81 19.31 -7.36
N GLY A 242 6.86 19.69 -8.08
CA GLY A 242 7.07 21.07 -8.52
C GLY A 242 5.97 21.58 -9.44
N GLU A 243 5.79 22.90 -9.46
CA GLU A 243 4.95 23.60 -10.45
C GLU A 243 5.60 23.62 -11.85
#